data_AF-A0A1X7TZB0-F1
#
_entry.id   AF-A0A1X7TZB0-F1
#
_cell.length_a   1.000
_cell.length_b   1.000
_cell.length_c   1.000
_cell.angle_alpha   90.00
_cell.angle_beta   90.00
_cell.angle_gamma   90.00
#
_symmetry.space_group_name_H-M   'P 1'
#
loop_
_entity.id
_entity.type
_entity.pdbx_description
1 polymer ?
#
loop_
_entity_poly.entity_id
_entity_poly.type
_entity_poly.pdbx_seq_one_letter_code
_entity_poly.pdbx_strand_id
1 'polypeptide(L)'
;NNTNFTELDKQILQTTRDSAQKLINIVNALSNLQDTSTSTAGVADDILLIAQELLVLHNDSTAVPTSCIEIKERQPNSPSGLYLLANTYTAYCNMGTLCGSGGGWTRLAYLDMTDATQNCPSGFRLYQSGGVRACGRTWSASGAGCVSVQFPSNGISYSQICGRVAGYRFYNADAFNGPYFNDINSYYVNGVSITRGSPRQHVWTLACGLSEIIRNYNHSKCPCSKGSTQTVPSFVGNHYFCESGNYTIKLPPRLYTSNPLWDGQGCSGNESPCCNAPGIPWFHRDYGSTTTTDYIELRVCSDNTISNVDDTPVSYYEIYVM
;
A
#
# COMPACT_ATOMS: atom_id res chain seq x y z
N ASN A 1 -0.19 -3.56 47.29
CA ASN A 1 -0.85 -3.40 45.99
C ASN A 1 -0.30 -2.16 45.29
N ASN A 2 0.77 -2.35 44.51
CA ASN A 2 1.39 -1.28 43.73
C ASN A 2 0.60 -1.08 42.44
N THR A 3 -0.23 -0.05 42.38
CA THR A 3 -0.74 0.51 41.12
C THR A 3 0.43 1.18 40.42
N ASN A 4 1.04 0.48 39.47
CA ASN A 4 2.06 1.05 38.61
C ASN A 4 1.35 1.89 37.54
N PHE A 5 1.15 3.17 37.85
CA PHE A 5 0.59 4.13 36.89
C PHE A 5 1.51 4.24 35.68
N THR A 6 0.93 4.06 34.50
CA THR A 6 1.64 4.22 33.24
C THR A 6 2.01 5.69 33.03
N GLU A 7 3.00 5.98 32.19
CA GLU A 7 3.37 7.36 31.86
C GLU A 7 2.18 8.14 31.24
N LEU A 8 1.29 7.43 30.55
CA LEU A 8 0.03 7.94 30.04
C LEU A 8 -0.92 8.38 31.16
N ASP A 9 -1.04 7.59 32.23
CA ASP A 9 -1.90 7.96 33.35
C ASP A 9 -1.41 9.22 34.05
N LYS A 10 -0.08 9.42 34.14
CA LYS A 10 0.49 10.65 34.71
C LYS A 10 0.17 11.87 33.84
N GLN A 11 0.26 11.74 32.52
CA GLN A 11 -0.07 12.82 31.59
C GLN A 11 -1.55 13.19 31.65
N ILE A 12 -2.45 12.20 31.63
CA ILE A 12 -3.90 12.43 31.78
C ILE A 12 -4.20 13.11 33.12
N LEU A 13 -3.59 12.63 34.20
CA LEU A 13 -3.77 13.21 35.53
C LEU A 13 -3.28 14.67 35.59
N GLN A 14 -2.18 14.97 34.90
CA GLN A 14 -1.62 16.31 34.83
C GLN A 14 -2.51 17.26 34.01
N THR A 15 -2.93 16.86 32.82
CA THR A 15 -3.86 17.66 31.99
C THR A 15 -5.20 17.89 32.70
N THR A 16 -5.68 16.88 33.42
CA THR A 16 -6.92 17.00 34.22
C THR A 16 -6.73 17.97 35.38
N ARG A 17 -5.57 17.93 36.07
CA ARG A 17 -5.23 18.93 37.11
C ARG A 17 -5.15 20.33 36.55
N ASP A 18 -4.47 20.51 35.42
CA ASP A 18 -4.26 21.83 34.82
C ASP A 18 -5.61 22.43 34.38
N SER A 19 -6.50 21.59 33.83
CA SER A 19 -7.87 21.97 33.47
C SER A 19 -8.70 22.33 34.70
N ALA A 20 -8.62 21.53 35.77
CA ALA A 20 -9.29 21.81 37.04
C ALA A 20 -8.78 23.10 37.68
N GLN A 21 -7.48 23.37 37.61
CA GLN A 21 -6.88 24.60 38.14
C GLN A 21 -7.34 25.83 37.36
N LYS A 22 -7.42 25.75 36.02
CA LYS A 22 -8.01 26.80 35.20
C LYS A 22 -9.47 27.06 35.59
N LEU A 23 -10.25 26.00 35.84
CA LEU A 23 -11.64 26.11 36.27
C LEU A 23 -11.77 26.77 37.66
N ILE A 24 -10.90 26.40 38.61
CA ILE A 24 -10.83 27.01 39.94
C ILE A 24 -10.48 28.50 39.84
N ASN A 25 -9.54 28.86 38.97
CA ASN A 25 -9.18 30.27 38.75
C ASN A 25 -10.36 31.08 38.20
N ILE A 26 -11.16 30.50 37.30
CA ILE A 26 -12.41 31.09 36.80
C ILE A 26 -13.42 31.27 37.93
N VAL A 27 -13.65 30.25 38.76
CA VAL A 27 -14.59 30.30 39.89
C VAL A 27 -14.16 31.36 40.91
N ASN A 28 -12.87 31.45 41.20
CA ASN A 28 -12.32 32.45 42.13
C ASN A 28 -12.41 33.88 41.56
N ALA A 29 -12.21 34.04 40.25
CA ALA A 29 -12.42 35.33 39.58
C ALA A 29 -13.90 35.73 39.62
N LEU A 30 -14.81 34.78 39.37
CA LEU A 30 -16.27 34.98 39.44
C LEU A 30 -16.77 35.29 40.86
N SER A 31 -16.21 34.64 41.89
CA SER A 31 -16.58 34.89 43.29
C SER A 31 -16.16 36.28 43.77
N ASN A 32 -15.14 36.87 43.15
CA ASN A 32 -14.66 38.22 43.46
C ASN A 32 -15.44 39.33 42.73
N LEU A 33 -16.36 38.96 41.82
CA LEU A 33 -17.20 39.90 41.06
C LEU A 33 -18.51 40.28 41.76
N GLN A 34 -18.70 39.92 43.03
CA GLN A 34 -19.93 40.23 43.74
C GLN A 34 -20.16 41.74 43.94
N ASP A 35 -19.15 42.60 43.72
CA ASP A 35 -19.29 44.06 43.77
C ASP A 35 -18.30 44.79 42.83
N THR A 36 -18.69 45.14 41.58
CA THR A 36 -18.33 46.40 40.85
C THR A 36 -18.61 46.32 39.32
N SER A 37 -19.26 47.36 38.77
CA SER A 37 -19.84 47.37 37.40
C SER A 37 -18.89 47.75 36.25
N THR A 38 -17.60 48.02 36.52
CA THR A 38 -16.60 48.42 35.50
C THR A 38 -15.60 47.31 35.14
N SER A 39 -15.53 46.23 35.93
CA SER A 39 -14.62 45.07 35.72
C SER A 39 -15.18 44.02 34.74
N THR A 40 -16.41 44.18 34.28
CA THR A 40 -17.17 43.12 33.61
C THR A 40 -16.86 42.98 32.11
N ALA A 41 -16.37 44.03 31.44
CA ALA A 41 -16.11 43.99 29.99
C ALA A 41 -14.81 43.22 29.65
N GLY A 42 -13.69 43.52 30.32
CA GLY A 42 -12.42 42.82 30.08
C GLY A 42 -12.49 41.34 30.46
N VAL A 43 -13.18 41.01 31.56
CA VAL A 43 -13.41 39.63 31.97
C VAL A 43 -14.34 38.88 30.99
N ALA A 44 -15.35 39.56 30.42
CA ALA A 44 -16.20 38.97 29.39
C ALA A 44 -15.44 38.71 28.09
N ASP A 45 -14.52 39.60 27.69
CA ASP A 45 -13.65 39.40 26.52
C ASP A 45 -12.69 38.22 26.73
N ASP A 46 -12.08 38.10 27.91
CA ASP A 46 -11.22 36.95 28.26
C ASP A 46 -12.00 35.62 28.26
N ILE A 47 -13.22 35.61 28.80
CA ILE A 47 -14.13 34.44 28.77
C ILE A 47 -14.52 34.10 27.32
N LEU A 48 -14.84 35.10 26.50
CA LEU A 48 -15.20 34.91 25.10
C LEU A 48 -14.04 34.31 24.31
N LEU A 49 -12.82 34.79 24.54
CA LEU A 49 -11.61 34.26 23.90
C LEU A 49 -11.38 32.79 24.26
N ILE A 50 -11.48 32.43 25.54
CA ILE A 50 -11.33 31.04 26.00
C ILE A 50 -12.47 30.15 25.48
N ALA A 51 -13.71 30.65 25.43
CA ALA A 51 -14.84 29.93 24.87
C ALA A 51 -14.67 29.67 23.37
N GLN A 52 -14.11 30.63 22.63
CA GLN A 52 -13.77 30.47 21.21
C GLN A 52 -12.65 29.42 21.02
N GLU A 53 -11.60 29.46 21.83
CA GLU A 53 -10.53 28.45 21.81
C GLU A 53 -11.07 27.03 22.12
N LEU A 54 -11.96 26.92 23.12
CA LEU A 54 -12.62 25.66 23.47
C LEU A 54 -13.57 25.17 22.36
N LEU A 55 -14.27 26.09 21.68
CA LEU A 55 -15.13 25.77 20.54
C LEU A 55 -14.32 25.26 19.35
N VAL A 56 -13.16 25.85 19.06
CA VAL A 56 -12.24 25.38 18.03
C VAL A 56 -11.74 23.97 18.37
N LEU A 57 -11.26 23.74 19.59
CA LEU A 57 -10.82 22.42 20.06
C LEU A 57 -11.96 21.39 20.03
N HIS A 58 -13.18 21.78 20.39
CA HIS A 58 -14.36 20.91 20.33
C HIS A 58 -14.72 20.54 18.89
N ASN A 59 -14.73 21.51 17.97
CA ASN A 59 -15.00 21.27 16.55
C ASN A 59 -13.93 20.38 15.91
N ASP A 60 -12.65 20.57 16.23
CA ASP A 60 -11.57 19.70 15.75
C ASP A 60 -11.67 18.28 16.32
N SER A 61 -12.12 18.14 17.58
CA SER A 61 -12.32 16.82 18.20
C SER A 61 -13.54 16.05 17.67
N THR A 62 -14.51 16.76 17.10
CA THR A 62 -15.75 16.17 16.54
C THR A 62 -15.69 15.99 15.02
N ALA A 63 -14.76 16.66 14.34
CA ALA A 63 -14.53 16.49 12.91
C ALA A 63 -14.06 15.06 12.61
N VAL A 64 -14.81 14.34 11.77
CA VAL A 64 -14.46 12.96 11.41
C VAL A 64 -13.22 12.96 10.51
N PRO A 65 -12.19 12.18 10.86
CA PRO A 65 -10.94 12.18 10.12
C PRO A 65 -11.15 11.76 8.67
N THR A 66 -10.41 12.40 7.77
CA THR A 66 -10.44 12.15 6.32
C THR A 66 -9.40 11.11 5.88
N SER A 67 -8.39 10.86 6.71
CA SER A 67 -7.28 9.95 6.42
C SER A 67 -6.75 9.26 7.67
N CYS A 68 -6.03 8.14 7.48
CA CYS A 68 -5.37 7.44 8.59
C CYS A 68 -4.23 8.26 9.20
N ILE A 69 -3.55 9.11 8.43
CA ILE A 69 -2.48 9.97 8.93
C ILE A 69 -3.02 11.03 9.89
N GLU A 70 -4.18 11.63 9.57
CA GLU A 70 -4.87 12.58 10.45
C GLU A 70 -5.27 11.92 11.79
N ILE A 71 -5.73 10.66 11.76
CA ILE A 71 -6.01 9.89 12.99
C ILE A 71 -4.73 9.70 13.81
N LYS A 72 -3.64 9.33 13.14
CA LYS A 72 -2.36 9.09 13.81
C LYS A 72 -1.80 10.38 14.44
N GLU A 73 -1.97 11.53 13.80
CA GLU A 73 -1.55 12.83 14.32
C GLU A 73 -2.39 13.26 15.53
N ARG A 74 -3.72 13.12 15.45
CA ARG A 74 -4.63 13.46 16.55
C ARG A 74 -4.52 12.52 17.73
N GLN A 75 -4.31 11.23 17.44
CA GLN A 75 -4.26 10.15 18.43
C GLN A 75 -3.06 9.23 18.14
N PRO A 76 -1.84 9.61 18.55
CA PRO A 76 -0.62 8.86 18.26
C PRO A 76 -0.62 7.40 18.74
N ASN A 77 -1.40 7.09 19.78
CA ASN A 77 -1.52 5.75 20.35
C ASN A 77 -2.61 4.88 19.69
N SER A 78 -3.25 5.37 18.63
CA SER A 78 -4.24 4.59 17.87
C SER A 78 -3.66 3.27 17.37
N PRO A 79 -4.33 2.12 17.58
CA PRO A 79 -3.90 0.83 17.05
C PRO A 79 -4.19 0.70 15.55
N SER A 80 -3.54 -0.24 14.86
CA SER A 80 -3.96 -0.59 13.49
C SER A 80 -5.36 -1.22 13.50
N GLY A 81 -6.19 -0.92 12.50
CA GLY A 81 -7.56 -1.43 12.47
C GLY A 81 -8.42 -0.77 11.40
N LEU A 82 -9.71 -1.09 11.40
CA LEU A 82 -10.70 -0.45 10.54
C LEU A 82 -11.18 0.86 11.17
N TYR A 83 -11.14 1.94 10.39
CA TYR A 83 -11.60 3.27 10.80
C TYR A 83 -12.61 3.80 9.80
N LEU A 84 -13.61 4.54 10.30
CA LEU A 84 -14.52 5.32 9.47
C LEU A 84 -13.81 6.61 9.05
N LEU A 85 -13.70 6.85 7.75
CA LEU A 85 -13.07 8.03 7.15
C LEU A 85 -14.11 8.88 6.41
N ALA A 86 -13.96 10.19 6.51
CA ALA A 86 -14.79 11.20 5.84
C ALA A 86 -16.31 10.95 5.98
N ASN A 87 -16.75 10.30 7.08
CA ASN A 87 -18.12 9.85 7.32
C ASN A 87 -18.77 9.01 6.21
N THR A 88 -17.99 8.48 5.28
CA THR A 88 -18.52 7.93 4.03
C THR A 88 -18.04 6.51 3.76
N TYR A 89 -16.85 6.13 4.21
CA TYR A 89 -16.33 4.79 3.97
C TYR A 89 -15.41 4.31 5.09
N THR A 90 -15.28 3.00 5.20
CA THR A 90 -14.36 2.36 6.15
C THR A 90 -13.09 1.96 5.42
N ALA A 91 -11.93 2.28 6.00
CA ALA A 91 -10.64 1.84 5.50
C ALA A 91 -9.80 1.21 6.62
N TYR A 92 -8.90 0.31 6.24
CA TYR A 92 -7.92 -0.22 7.18
C TYR A 92 -6.75 0.76 7.30
N CYS A 93 -6.51 1.24 8.52
CA CYS A 93 -5.38 2.08 8.87
C CYS A 93 -4.29 1.23 9.50
N ASN A 94 -3.08 1.28 8.93
CA ASN A 94 -1.90 0.77 9.59
C ASN A 94 -1.22 1.89 10.38
N MET A 95 -1.31 1.80 11.71
CA MET A 95 -0.77 2.79 12.65
C MET A 95 0.67 2.48 13.11
N GLY A 96 1.25 1.38 12.61
CA GLY A 96 2.66 1.02 12.80
C GLY A 96 3.54 1.46 11.63
N THR A 97 4.83 1.15 11.71
CA THR A 97 5.79 1.47 10.64
C THR A 97 5.56 0.60 9.40
N LEU A 98 5.52 1.23 8.22
CA LEU A 98 5.55 0.55 6.90
C LEU A 98 6.56 1.25 5.99
N CYS A 99 7.32 0.47 5.23
CA CYS A 99 8.35 0.96 4.30
C CYS A 99 9.36 1.95 4.91
N GLY A 100 9.61 1.87 6.22
CA GLY A 100 10.52 2.77 6.95
C GLY A 100 9.89 4.08 7.42
N SER A 101 8.66 4.40 7.01
CA SER A 101 7.91 5.56 7.51
C SER A 101 7.00 5.16 8.69
N GLY A 102 6.63 6.12 9.53
CA GLY A 102 5.76 5.91 10.70
C GLY A 102 4.34 5.41 10.35
N GLY A 103 3.44 5.42 11.34
CA GLY A 103 2.04 5.03 11.15
C GLY A 103 1.19 6.06 10.44
N GLY A 104 -0.05 5.69 10.11
CA GLY A 104 -0.99 6.56 9.41
C GLY A 104 -1.25 6.15 7.95
N TRP A 105 -0.82 4.95 7.58
CA TRP A 105 -1.00 4.40 6.24
C TRP A 105 -2.43 3.94 6.00
N THR A 106 -3.05 4.40 4.92
CA THR A 106 -4.40 3.99 4.53
C THR A 106 -4.34 2.89 3.48
N ARG A 107 -4.97 1.72 3.72
CA ARG A 107 -5.00 0.61 2.77
C ARG A 107 -6.03 0.87 1.66
N LEU A 108 -5.57 0.97 0.41
CA LEU A 108 -6.44 1.14 -0.76
C LEU A 108 -6.76 -0.18 -1.46
N ALA A 109 -5.84 -1.14 -1.43
CA ALA A 109 -6.00 -2.43 -2.11
C ALA A 109 -5.68 -3.58 -1.16
N TYR A 110 -6.50 -4.63 -1.19
CA TYR A 110 -6.27 -5.86 -0.46
C TYR A 110 -6.85 -7.06 -1.21
N LEU A 111 -6.06 -8.12 -1.32
CA LEU A 111 -6.49 -9.44 -1.75
C LEU A 111 -5.66 -10.46 -0.98
N ASP A 112 -6.33 -11.48 -0.47
CA ASP A 112 -5.73 -12.65 0.13
C ASP A 112 -6.54 -13.89 -0.29
N MET A 113 -6.02 -14.61 -1.28
CA MET A 113 -6.69 -15.79 -1.84
C MET A 113 -6.57 -17.04 -0.95
N THR A 114 -5.82 -16.96 0.16
CA THR A 114 -5.86 -18.00 1.21
C THR A 114 -7.18 -17.98 1.97
N ASP A 115 -7.84 -16.81 2.03
CA ASP A 115 -9.21 -16.67 2.49
C ASP A 115 -10.18 -17.19 1.42
N ALA A 116 -10.84 -18.30 1.74
CA ALA A 116 -11.80 -18.96 0.86
C ALA A 116 -13.00 -18.07 0.48
N THR A 117 -13.28 -17.02 1.25
CA THR A 117 -14.39 -16.08 1.01
C THR A 117 -14.05 -15.01 -0.02
N GLN A 118 -12.77 -14.77 -0.29
CA GLN A 118 -12.34 -13.79 -1.28
C GLN A 118 -12.45 -14.33 -2.70
N ASN A 119 -12.82 -13.45 -3.63
CA ASN A 119 -12.97 -13.77 -5.05
C ASN A 119 -12.01 -12.92 -5.88
N CYS A 120 -11.69 -13.41 -7.07
CA CYS A 120 -10.87 -12.63 -7.98
C CYS A 120 -11.57 -11.31 -8.37
N PRO A 121 -10.80 -10.20 -8.52
CA PRO A 121 -11.36 -8.95 -8.98
C PRO A 121 -12.07 -9.09 -10.32
N SER A 122 -13.02 -8.19 -10.60
CA SER A 122 -13.74 -8.19 -11.87
C SER A 122 -12.77 -8.17 -13.06
N GLY A 123 -13.03 -9.02 -14.06
CA GLY A 123 -12.18 -9.19 -15.24
C GLY A 123 -11.05 -10.23 -15.08
N PHE A 124 -10.70 -10.61 -13.85
CA PHE A 124 -9.71 -11.65 -13.58
C PHE A 124 -10.35 -13.04 -13.54
N ARG A 125 -9.58 -14.08 -13.89
CA ARG A 125 -9.98 -15.48 -13.73
C ARG A 125 -9.29 -16.12 -12.52
N LEU A 126 -9.98 -17.10 -11.92
CA LEU A 126 -9.42 -17.93 -10.88
C LEU A 126 -8.51 -19.02 -11.47
N TYR A 127 -7.29 -19.09 -10.96
CA TYR A 127 -6.41 -20.25 -11.04
C TYR A 127 -6.50 -21.01 -9.74
N GLN A 128 -6.62 -22.34 -9.84
CA GLN A 128 -6.66 -23.20 -8.67
C GLN A 128 -5.95 -24.52 -8.95
N SER A 129 -4.91 -24.81 -8.16
CA SER A 129 -4.14 -26.06 -8.26
C SER A 129 -3.36 -26.28 -6.98
N GLY A 130 -3.20 -27.53 -6.54
CA GLY A 130 -2.36 -27.88 -5.39
C GLY A 130 -2.71 -27.15 -4.09
N GLY A 131 -4.00 -26.82 -3.87
CA GLY A 131 -4.47 -26.06 -2.71
C GLY A 131 -4.27 -24.55 -2.80
N VAL A 132 -3.59 -24.05 -3.84
CA VAL A 132 -3.38 -22.62 -4.08
C VAL A 132 -4.50 -22.06 -4.96
N ARG A 133 -4.94 -20.84 -4.61
CA ARG A 133 -5.85 -20.00 -5.39
C ARG A 133 -5.13 -18.71 -5.77
N ALA A 134 -5.29 -18.27 -7.01
CA ALA A 134 -4.69 -17.03 -7.51
C ALA A 134 -5.53 -16.43 -8.65
N CYS A 135 -5.34 -15.16 -8.93
CA CYS A 135 -6.14 -14.38 -9.87
C CYS A 135 -5.27 -13.86 -11.00
N GLY A 136 -5.59 -14.25 -12.24
CA GLY A 136 -4.84 -13.82 -13.41
C GLY A 136 -5.74 -13.40 -14.55
N ARG A 137 -5.15 -13.30 -15.73
CA ARG A 137 -5.79 -12.83 -16.95
C ARG A 137 -6.83 -13.82 -17.46
N THR A 138 -7.94 -13.30 -17.96
CA THR A 138 -8.89 -14.11 -18.76
C THR A 138 -8.28 -14.46 -20.11
N TRP A 139 -8.76 -15.57 -20.69
CA TRP A 139 -8.34 -15.97 -22.03
C TRP A 139 -8.95 -15.02 -23.06
N SER A 140 -8.16 -14.14 -23.67
CA SER A 140 -8.61 -13.31 -24.79
C SER A 140 -8.16 -13.90 -26.13
N ALA A 141 -8.99 -13.75 -27.17
CA ALA A 141 -8.64 -14.17 -28.52
C ALA A 141 -7.47 -13.37 -29.13
N SER A 142 -7.08 -12.25 -28.52
CA SER A 142 -5.90 -11.45 -28.92
C SER A 142 -4.60 -11.91 -28.24
N GLY A 143 -4.67 -12.78 -27.22
CA GLY A 143 -3.51 -13.42 -26.60
C GLY A 143 -2.67 -12.50 -25.71
N ALA A 144 -2.09 -11.43 -26.25
CA ALA A 144 -1.28 -10.47 -25.51
C ALA A 144 -2.13 -9.36 -24.87
N GLY A 145 -1.73 -8.87 -23.69
CA GLY A 145 -2.42 -7.76 -23.04
C GLY A 145 -2.30 -7.75 -21.52
N CYS A 146 -3.09 -6.86 -20.92
CA CYS A 146 -3.23 -6.77 -19.47
C CYS A 146 -4.70 -6.84 -19.06
N VAL A 147 -4.98 -7.48 -17.93
CA VAL A 147 -6.21 -7.26 -17.16
C VAL A 147 -5.88 -6.27 -16.04
N SER A 148 -6.81 -5.39 -15.67
CA SER A 148 -6.57 -4.44 -14.58
C SER A 148 -7.75 -4.28 -13.63
N VAL A 149 -7.43 -3.84 -12.42
CA VAL A 149 -8.37 -3.38 -11.41
C VAL A 149 -7.88 -2.05 -10.86
N GLN A 150 -8.80 -1.10 -10.67
CA GLN A 150 -8.52 0.21 -10.12
C GLN A 150 -9.08 0.31 -8.70
N PHE A 151 -8.29 0.93 -7.82
CA PHE A 151 -8.61 1.18 -6.43
C PHE A 151 -8.67 2.70 -6.23
N PRO A 152 -9.87 3.27 -6.02
CA PRO A 152 -9.99 4.70 -5.80
C PRO A 152 -9.30 5.11 -4.51
N SER A 153 -8.64 6.27 -4.51
CA SER A 153 -8.09 6.90 -3.30
C SER A 153 -9.18 7.41 -2.35
N ASN A 154 -10.42 7.51 -2.83
CA ASN A 154 -11.55 8.13 -2.12
C ASN A 154 -11.25 9.55 -1.63
N GLY A 155 -10.48 10.31 -2.43
CA GLY A 155 -10.13 11.70 -2.13
C GLY A 155 -8.96 11.86 -1.16
N ILE A 156 -8.35 10.76 -0.69
CA ILE A 156 -7.13 10.81 0.12
C ILE A 156 -6.01 11.38 -0.75
N SER A 157 -5.42 12.48 -0.28
CA SER A 157 -4.20 13.06 -0.83
C SER A 157 -3.01 12.30 -0.27
N TYR A 158 -2.12 11.80 -1.13
CA TYR A 158 -0.97 11.00 -0.73
C TYR A 158 0.28 11.33 -1.56
N SER A 159 1.46 11.17 -0.96
CA SER A 159 2.75 11.26 -1.65
C SER A 159 3.62 10.01 -1.49
N GLN A 160 3.20 9.05 -0.68
CA GLN A 160 3.89 7.77 -0.52
C GLN A 160 2.98 6.60 -0.86
N ILE A 161 3.56 5.55 -1.43
CA ILE A 161 2.90 4.27 -1.70
C ILE A 161 3.79 3.15 -1.16
N CYS A 162 3.24 2.33 -0.29
CA CYS A 162 3.92 1.16 0.27
C CYS A 162 3.04 -0.07 0.04
N GLY A 163 3.62 -1.16 -0.44
CA GLY A 163 2.84 -2.37 -0.65
C GLY A 163 3.68 -3.59 -0.92
N ARG A 164 3.02 -4.74 -0.97
CA ARG A 164 3.61 -6.01 -1.41
C ARG A 164 2.61 -6.80 -2.22
N VAL A 165 3.11 -7.60 -3.14
CA VAL A 165 2.32 -8.47 -4.01
C VAL A 165 3.00 -9.82 -4.04
N ALA A 166 2.23 -10.89 -3.89
CA ALA A 166 2.70 -12.24 -4.15
C ALA A 166 1.85 -12.87 -5.26
N GLY A 167 2.51 -13.66 -6.08
CA GLY A 167 1.86 -14.36 -7.17
C GLY A 167 2.55 -15.67 -7.47
N TYR A 168 2.13 -16.27 -8.56
CA TYR A 168 2.70 -17.51 -9.05
C TYR A 168 2.89 -17.40 -10.55
N ARG A 169 3.81 -18.19 -11.06
CA ARG A 169 3.97 -18.35 -12.49
C ARG A 169 2.99 -19.39 -13.02
N PHE A 170 2.38 -19.10 -14.16
CA PHE A 170 1.67 -20.07 -14.97
C PHE A 170 2.39 -20.21 -16.32
N TYR A 171 2.80 -21.45 -16.64
CA TYR A 171 3.51 -21.80 -17.87
C TYR A 171 4.85 -21.07 -18.10
N ASN A 172 5.00 -20.18 -19.09
CA ASN A 172 6.23 -19.41 -19.32
C ASN A 172 6.08 -17.95 -18.86
N ALA A 173 7.18 -17.22 -18.87
CA ALA A 173 7.21 -15.78 -18.60
C ALA A 173 8.56 -15.22 -19.07
N ASP A 174 8.57 -14.04 -19.67
CA ASP A 174 9.78 -13.46 -20.26
C ASP A 174 10.33 -12.25 -19.50
N ALA A 175 9.92 -12.05 -18.24
CA ALA A 175 10.19 -10.85 -17.44
C ALA A 175 9.67 -9.57 -18.11
N PHE A 176 10.45 -8.97 -19.02
CA PHE A 176 10.13 -7.76 -19.76
C PHE A 176 10.10 -8.03 -21.26
N ASN A 177 9.21 -7.36 -21.99
CA ASN A 177 9.03 -7.63 -23.43
C ASN A 177 10.00 -6.81 -24.31
N GLY A 178 11.18 -6.50 -23.76
CA GLY A 178 12.29 -5.82 -24.43
C GLY A 178 11.96 -4.40 -24.92
N PRO A 179 12.79 -3.82 -25.81
CA PRO A 179 12.63 -2.44 -26.28
C PRO A 179 11.40 -2.24 -27.20
N TYR A 180 10.80 -3.33 -27.68
CA TYR A 180 9.67 -3.29 -28.61
C TYR A 180 8.36 -2.85 -27.95
N PHE A 181 8.23 -3.06 -26.63
CA PHE A 181 7.05 -2.69 -25.84
C PHE A 181 7.46 -1.76 -24.69
N ASN A 182 7.98 -0.57 -25.05
CA ASN A 182 8.45 0.45 -24.10
C ASN A 182 7.36 1.50 -23.78
N ASP A 183 6.10 1.08 -23.70
CA ASP A 183 4.96 1.95 -23.36
C ASP A 183 4.29 1.44 -22.07
N ILE A 184 4.09 2.33 -21.11
CA ILE A 184 3.39 2.05 -19.87
C ILE A 184 1.97 1.52 -20.09
N ASN A 185 1.32 1.86 -21.21
CA ASN A 185 -0.01 1.39 -21.55
C ASN A 185 0.01 -0.01 -22.18
N SER A 186 1.15 -0.47 -22.68
CA SER A 186 1.32 -1.80 -23.28
C SER A 186 1.46 -2.90 -22.21
N TYR A 187 1.54 -4.15 -22.66
CA TYR A 187 1.90 -5.31 -21.85
C TYR A 187 3.43 -5.46 -21.73
N TYR A 188 4.12 -4.39 -21.34
CA TYR A 188 5.60 -4.34 -21.33
C TYR A 188 6.30 -5.36 -20.41
N VAL A 189 5.53 -6.03 -19.54
CA VAL A 189 6.02 -6.98 -18.53
C VAL A 189 5.14 -8.24 -18.53
N ASN A 190 5.77 -9.41 -18.32
CA ASN A 190 5.08 -10.63 -17.91
C ASN A 190 5.06 -10.66 -16.39
N GLY A 191 3.96 -10.21 -15.80
CA GLY A 191 3.91 -9.92 -14.37
C GLY A 191 2.90 -8.85 -14.02
N VAL A 192 3.17 -8.14 -12.92
CA VAL A 192 2.30 -7.11 -12.36
C VAL A 192 2.87 -5.72 -12.65
N SER A 193 2.03 -4.83 -13.18
CA SER A 193 2.32 -3.39 -13.30
C SER A 193 1.40 -2.64 -12.35
N ILE A 194 1.99 -1.95 -11.36
CA ILE A 194 1.29 -1.03 -10.48
C ILE A 194 1.47 0.38 -11.02
N THR A 195 0.36 1.07 -11.24
CA THR A 195 0.34 2.43 -11.78
C THR A 195 -0.64 3.32 -11.04
N ARG A 196 -0.60 4.63 -11.30
CA ARG A 196 -1.56 5.59 -10.76
C ARG A 196 -2.05 6.58 -11.82
N GLY A 197 -3.27 7.05 -11.64
CA GLY A 197 -3.81 8.22 -12.36
C GLY A 197 -4.06 8.02 -13.85
N SER A 198 -4.57 9.08 -14.47
CA SER A 198 -4.82 9.16 -15.92
C SER A 198 -4.39 10.55 -16.43
N PRO A 199 -3.32 10.68 -17.24
CA PRO A 199 -2.56 9.61 -17.87
C PRO A 199 -1.80 8.73 -16.87
N ARG A 200 -1.61 7.46 -17.25
CA ARG A 200 -1.00 6.44 -16.39
C ARG A 200 0.43 6.83 -16.03
N GLN A 201 0.74 6.79 -14.73
CA GLN A 201 2.08 6.98 -14.18
C GLN A 201 2.58 5.71 -13.51
N HIS A 202 3.88 5.43 -13.65
CA HIS A 202 4.49 4.23 -13.10
C HIS A 202 4.65 4.32 -11.57
N VAL A 203 4.25 3.26 -10.87
CA VAL A 203 4.51 3.08 -9.44
C VAL A 203 5.51 1.95 -9.27
N TRP A 204 5.17 0.71 -9.59
CA TRP A 204 6.11 -0.41 -9.42
C TRP A 204 5.87 -1.49 -10.45
N THR A 205 6.89 -2.25 -10.80
CA THR A 205 6.76 -3.43 -11.65
C THR A 205 7.17 -4.68 -10.87
N LEU A 206 6.38 -5.75 -10.91
CA LEU A 206 6.80 -7.07 -10.43
C LEU A 206 6.86 -8.02 -11.61
N ALA A 207 8.07 -8.30 -12.10
CA ALA A 207 8.29 -9.09 -13.31
C ALA A 207 8.53 -10.57 -12.98
N CYS A 208 8.01 -11.47 -13.82
CA CYS A 208 8.23 -12.90 -13.70
C CYS A 208 9.22 -13.37 -14.77
N GLY A 209 10.39 -13.86 -14.36
CA GLY A 209 11.38 -14.42 -15.28
C GLY A 209 11.11 -15.87 -15.67
N LEU A 210 11.73 -16.31 -16.77
CA LEU A 210 11.55 -17.66 -17.31
C LEU A 210 12.19 -18.74 -16.46
N SER A 211 13.39 -18.53 -15.93
CA SER A 211 14.07 -19.51 -15.07
C SER A 211 15.43 -18.97 -14.61
N GLU A 212 15.82 -19.35 -13.40
CA GLU A 212 17.18 -19.15 -12.89
C GLU A 212 18.25 -20.10 -13.50
N ILE A 213 17.85 -21.25 -14.05
CA ILE A 213 18.78 -22.32 -14.48
C ILE A 213 19.07 -22.32 -15.99
N ILE A 214 18.07 -21.98 -16.81
CA ILE A 214 18.19 -22.16 -18.27
C ILE A 214 19.19 -21.13 -18.85
N ARG A 215 20.33 -21.63 -19.35
CA ARG A 215 21.45 -20.77 -19.80
C ARG A 215 21.24 -20.07 -21.14
N ASN A 216 20.41 -20.62 -22.02
CA ASN A 216 20.26 -20.13 -23.40
C ASN A 216 19.20 -19.02 -23.56
N TYR A 217 18.48 -18.68 -22.49
CA TYR A 217 17.37 -17.70 -22.53
C TYR A 217 17.69 -16.47 -21.68
N ASN A 218 18.88 -15.88 -21.88
CA ASN A 218 19.31 -14.71 -21.10
C ASN A 218 18.44 -13.46 -21.32
N HIS A 219 17.68 -13.42 -22.41
CA HIS A 219 16.72 -12.35 -22.71
C HIS A 219 15.36 -12.54 -22.02
N SER A 220 15.06 -13.71 -21.46
CA SER A 220 13.80 -13.99 -20.74
C SER A 220 14.00 -14.09 -19.23
N LYS A 221 15.22 -13.79 -18.76
CA LYS A 221 15.58 -13.80 -17.34
C LYS A 221 15.21 -12.48 -16.69
N CYS A 222 15.14 -12.52 -15.36
CA CYS A 222 15.10 -11.30 -14.59
C CYS A 222 16.33 -10.42 -14.86
N PRO A 223 16.18 -9.09 -14.99
CA PRO A 223 17.31 -8.19 -15.24
C PRO A 223 18.40 -8.26 -14.17
N CYS A 224 18.01 -8.51 -12.91
CA CYS A 224 18.91 -8.71 -11.78
C CYS A 224 19.68 -10.05 -11.81
N SER A 225 19.28 -11.01 -12.65
CA SER A 225 19.94 -12.31 -12.72
C SER A 225 21.33 -12.23 -13.36
N LYS A 226 22.30 -12.99 -12.84
CA LYS A 226 23.66 -13.08 -13.42
C LYS A 226 23.61 -13.60 -14.85
N GLY A 227 24.28 -12.87 -15.75
CA GLY A 227 24.33 -13.20 -17.18
C GLY A 227 23.04 -12.89 -17.94
N SER A 228 22.07 -12.22 -17.32
CA SER A 228 20.88 -11.69 -18.01
C SER A 228 21.29 -10.63 -19.02
N THR A 229 20.65 -10.67 -20.19
CA THR A 229 20.75 -9.61 -21.22
C THR A 229 19.45 -8.80 -21.30
N GLN A 230 18.55 -9.02 -20.34
CA GLN A 230 17.24 -8.39 -20.31
C GLN A 230 17.36 -6.90 -20.01
N THR A 231 16.57 -6.08 -20.71
CA THR A 231 16.53 -4.63 -20.50
C THR A 231 15.25 -4.21 -19.80
N VAL A 232 15.34 -3.17 -18.98
CA VAL A 232 14.21 -2.58 -18.26
C VAL A 232 13.77 -1.31 -18.99
N PRO A 233 12.46 -1.14 -19.28
CA PRO A 233 11.92 0.11 -19.79
C PRO A 233 12.36 1.32 -18.95
N SER A 234 12.75 2.41 -19.61
CA SER A 234 13.32 3.59 -18.92
C SER A 234 12.36 4.20 -17.90
N PHE A 235 11.05 4.14 -18.16
CA PHE A 235 10.03 4.65 -17.23
C PHE A 235 9.87 3.80 -15.96
N VAL A 236 10.33 2.55 -15.97
CA VAL A 236 10.35 1.68 -14.77
C VAL A 236 11.57 2.01 -13.91
N GLY A 237 12.73 2.21 -14.55
CA GLY A 237 13.99 2.47 -13.86
C GLY A 237 14.34 1.37 -12.85
N ASN A 238 14.63 1.77 -11.61
CA ASN A 238 14.98 0.84 -10.52
C ASN A 238 13.77 0.36 -9.69
N HIS A 239 12.56 0.71 -10.10
CA HIS A 239 11.35 0.50 -9.31
C HIS A 239 10.64 -0.77 -9.72
N TYR A 240 11.36 -1.88 -9.60
CA TYR A 240 10.85 -3.19 -9.91
C TYR A 240 11.42 -4.27 -8.98
N PHE A 241 10.64 -5.32 -8.81
CA PHE A 241 11.14 -6.62 -8.39
C PHE A 241 11.03 -7.58 -9.55
N CYS A 242 11.89 -8.59 -9.58
CA CYS A 242 11.78 -9.66 -10.55
C CYS A 242 12.15 -10.98 -9.90
N GLU A 243 11.41 -12.04 -10.19
CA GLU A 243 11.72 -13.38 -9.73
C GLU A 243 11.21 -14.43 -10.73
N SER A 244 11.82 -15.61 -10.77
CA SER A 244 11.40 -16.75 -11.57
C SER A 244 10.84 -17.85 -10.67
N GLY A 245 9.64 -18.32 -10.99
CA GLY A 245 8.94 -19.31 -10.16
C GLY A 245 9.40 -20.76 -10.38
N ASN A 246 10.55 -21.01 -11.04
CA ASN A 246 10.90 -22.37 -11.48
C ASN A 246 12.40 -22.69 -11.60
N TYR A 247 12.76 -23.84 -11.01
CA TYR A 247 14.06 -24.52 -11.03
C TYR A 247 14.18 -25.63 -12.09
N THR A 248 13.17 -25.85 -12.95
CA THR A 248 13.12 -27.05 -13.80
C THR A 248 13.17 -26.73 -15.29
N ILE A 249 13.92 -27.55 -16.04
CA ILE A 249 14.13 -27.41 -17.50
C ILE A 249 12.87 -27.81 -18.30
N LYS A 250 11.97 -28.62 -17.72
CA LYS A 250 10.70 -29.00 -18.34
C LYS A 250 9.60 -28.03 -17.90
N LEU A 251 8.94 -27.40 -18.87
CA LEU A 251 7.91 -26.39 -18.63
C LEU A 251 6.54 -26.92 -19.07
N PRO A 252 5.85 -27.80 -18.31
CA PRO A 252 4.45 -28.10 -18.60
C PRO A 252 3.56 -26.86 -18.35
N PRO A 253 2.44 -26.70 -19.09
CA PRO A 253 1.47 -25.63 -18.87
C PRO A 253 0.69 -25.89 -17.58
N ARG A 254 1.20 -25.35 -16.46
CA ARG A 254 0.59 -25.46 -15.13
C ARG A 254 0.90 -24.25 -14.27
N LEU A 255 0.16 -24.13 -13.16
CA LEU A 255 0.47 -23.22 -12.08
C LEU A 255 1.61 -23.79 -11.22
N TYR A 256 2.69 -23.04 -11.06
CA TYR A 256 3.84 -23.42 -10.23
C TYR A 256 3.64 -22.87 -8.83
N THR A 257 3.19 -23.72 -7.90
CA THR A 257 2.75 -23.31 -6.55
C THR A 257 3.81 -23.44 -5.46
N SER A 258 4.95 -24.06 -5.76
CA SER A 258 5.99 -24.37 -4.78
C SER A 258 6.94 -23.20 -4.48
N ASN A 259 7.04 -22.22 -5.39
CA ASN A 259 7.84 -21.01 -5.21
C ASN A 259 6.95 -19.80 -5.53
N PRO A 260 6.32 -19.15 -4.53
CA PRO A 260 5.66 -17.88 -4.71
C PRO A 260 6.64 -16.84 -5.27
N LEU A 261 6.13 -15.95 -6.11
CA LEU A 261 6.92 -14.88 -6.70
C LEU A 261 6.91 -13.64 -5.81
N TRP A 262 8.05 -12.96 -5.78
CA TRP A 262 8.28 -11.64 -5.19
C TRP A 262 8.18 -11.62 -3.66
N ASP A 263 8.38 -12.76 -3.01
CA ASP A 263 8.42 -12.89 -1.56
C ASP A 263 9.84 -12.72 -0.98
N GLY A 264 10.85 -12.62 -1.85
CA GLY A 264 12.26 -12.51 -1.48
C GLY A 264 12.88 -13.82 -1.03
N GLN A 265 12.23 -14.95 -1.31
CA GLN A 265 12.67 -16.29 -0.94
C GLN A 265 12.83 -17.17 -2.18
N GLY A 266 13.36 -18.37 -2.00
CA GLY A 266 13.53 -19.32 -3.11
C GLY A 266 14.66 -18.99 -4.11
N CYS A 267 15.09 -17.75 -4.28
CA CYS A 267 16.12 -17.47 -5.29
C CYS A 267 17.47 -18.17 -4.99
N SER A 268 18.03 -18.84 -6.00
CA SER A 268 19.34 -19.48 -5.91
C SER A 268 20.24 -19.12 -7.10
N GLY A 269 21.53 -19.46 -7.02
CA GLY A 269 22.47 -19.35 -8.15
C GLY A 269 22.51 -17.98 -8.83
N ASN A 270 21.99 -17.91 -10.06
CA ASN A 270 21.99 -16.70 -10.89
C ASN A 270 20.94 -15.67 -10.45
N GLU A 271 19.86 -16.10 -9.81
CA GLU A 271 18.75 -15.26 -9.41
C GLU A 271 18.89 -14.73 -7.97
N SER A 272 19.86 -15.23 -7.21
CA SER A 272 20.17 -14.71 -5.86
C SER A 272 20.21 -13.18 -5.72
N PRO A 273 20.74 -12.37 -6.67
CA PRO A 273 20.67 -10.91 -6.58
C PRO A 273 19.25 -10.34 -6.60
N CYS A 274 18.29 -11.04 -7.20
CA CYS A 274 16.91 -10.62 -7.31
C CYS A 274 16.16 -10.70 -5.98
N CYS A 275 16.33 -11.76 -5.20
CA CYS A 275 15.78 -11.85 -3.83
C CYS A 275 16.50 -10.94 -2.83
N ASN A 276 17.70 -10.44 -3.17
CA ASN A 276 18.41 -9.45 -2.37
C ASN A 276 18.08 -8.00 -2.78
N ALA A 277 17.05 -7.79 -3.61
CA ALA A 277 16.61 -6.46 -3.99
C ALA A 277 16.18 -5.66 -2.75
N PRO A 278 16.65 -4.41 -2.57
CA PRO A 278 16.28 -3.61 -1.41
C PRO A 278 14.76 -3.48 -1.26
N GLY A 279 14.27 -3.73 -0.05
CA GLY A 279 12.85 -3.58 0.31
C GLY A 279 11.99 -4.81 0.08
N ILE A 280 12.37 -5.76 -0.77
CA ILE A 280 11.56 -6.97 -1.04
C ILE A 280 11.19 -7.69 0.28
N PRO A 281 9.91 -8.07 0.51
CA PRO A 281 8.78 -8.07 -0.42
C PRO A 281 8.00 -6.74 -0.53
N TRP A 282 8.41 -5.70 0.21
CA TRP A 282 7.74 -4.40 0.24
C TRP A 282 8.34 -3.41 -0.75
N PHE A 283 7.57 -3.00 -1.74
CA PHE A 283 7.92 -1.86 -2.57
C PHE A 283 7.55 -0.55 -1.88
N HIS A 284 8.38 0.48 -2.07
CA HIS A 284 8.14 1.82 -1.56
C HIS A 284 8.35 2.85 -2.67
N ARG A 285 7.35 3.70 -2.90
CA ARG A 285 7.46 4.89 -3.73
C ARG A 285 7.22 6.13 -2.88
N ASP A 286 8.20 7.02 -2.90
CA ASP A 286 8.14 8.32 -2.24
C ASP A 286 8.24 9.42 -3.30
N TYR A 287 7.19 10.22 -3.43
CA TYR A 287 7.10 11.37 -4.33
C TYR A 287 7.46 12.69 -3.63
N GLY A 288 8.00 12.63 -2.41
CA GLY A 288 8.38 13.78 -1.60
C GLY A 288 7.18 14.61 -1.19
N SER A 289 7.22 15.92 -1.46
CA SER A 289 6.11 16.84 -1.19
C SER A 289 5.01 16.83 -2.27
N THR A 290 5.18 16.06 -3.36
CA THR A 290 4.20 16.02 -4.44
C THR A 290 3.09 15.05 -4.09
N THR A 291 1.91 15.58 -3.78
CA THR A 291 0.73 14.78 -3.47
C THR A 291 -0.17 14.59 -4.68
N THR A 292 -0.98 13.54 -4.66
CA THR A 292 -2.06 13.31 -5.62
C THR A 292 -3.25 12.64 -4.94
N THR A 293 -4.41 12.65 -5.60
CA THR A 293 -5.59 11.85 -5.24
C THR A 293 -5.89 10.79 -6.29
N ASP A 294 -4.92 10.47 -7.15
CA ASP A 294 -5.06 9.47 -8.20
C ASP A 294 -5.49 8.10 -7.65
N TYR A 295 -6.23 7.33 -8.44
CA TYR A 295 -6.44 5.91 -8.13
C TYR A 295 -5.13 5.14 -8.27
N ILE A 296 -5.03 4.01 -7.56
CA ILE A 296 -4.01 2.99 -7.82
C ILE A 296 -4.58 1.94 -8.75
N GLU A 297 -3.83 1.50 -9.74
CA GLU A 297 -4.20 0.42 -10.65
C GLU A 297 -3.20 -0.73 -10.51
N LEU A 298 -3.73 -1.94 -10.36
CA LEU A 298 -2.97 -3.18 -10.47
C LEU A 298 -3.33 -3.84 -11.80
N ARG A 299 -2.31 -4.15 -12.60
CA ARG A 299 -2.46 -4.79 -13.90
C ARG A 299 -1.67 -6.09 -13.91
N VAL A 300 -2.28 -7.20 -14.32
CA VAL A 300 -1.54 -8.44 -14.65
C VAL A 300 -1.42 -8.51 -16.17
N CYS A 301 -0.18 -8.57 -16.64
CA CYS A 301 0.18 -8.44 -18.04
C CYS A 301 0.98 -9.66 -18.52
N SER A 302 0.85 -9.99 -19.81
CA SER A 302 1.78 -10.88 -20.53
C SER A 302 1.65 -10.67 -22.05
N ASP A 303 2.70 -11.00 -22.78
CA ASP A 303 2.81 -10.92 -24.24
C ASP A 303 2.32 -12.16 -25.01
N ASN A 304 2.01 -13.26 -24.33
CA ASN A 304 1.90 -14.54 -25.01
C ASN A 304 0.48 -14.85 -25.54
N THR A 305 0.39 -15.54 -26.68
CA THR A 305 -0.86 -15.77 -27.44
C THR A 305 -1.40 -17.21 -27.37
N ILE A 306 -2.63 -17.39 -27.86
CA ILE A 306 -3.60 -18.53 -27.77
C ILE A 306 -3.02 -19.97 -27.71
N SER A 307 -1.83 -20.27 -28.23
CA SER A 307 -1.29 -21.64 -28.15
C SER A 307 -0.52 -21.95 -26.86
N ASN A 308 -0.13 -20.91 -26.11
CA ASN A 308 0.87 -20.96 -25.03
C ASN A 308 0.55 -19.90 -23.97
N VAL A 309 -0.53 -20.08 -23.19
CA VAL A 309 -0.93 -19.00 -22.26
C VAL A 309 -0.03 -18.97 -21.05
N ASP A 310 0.86 -17.98 -21.08
CA ASP A 310 1.62 -17.50 -19.96
C ASP A 310 0.76 -16.58 -19.12
N ASP A 311 0.91 -16.68 -17.82
CA ASP A 311 0.29 -15.74 -16.91
C ASP A 311 1.06 -15.68 -15.60
N THR A 312 0.79 -14.62 -14.86
CA THR A 312 1.40 -14.41 -13.54
C THR A 312 0.30 -14.10 -12.54
N PRO A 313 -0.58 -15.08 -12.23
CA PRO A 313 -1.71 -14.84 -11.35
C PRO A 313 -1.25 -14.45 -9.94
N VAL A 314 -1.92 -13.45 -9.36
CA VAL A 314 -1.65 -12.92 -8.02
C VAL A 314 -2.52 -13.62 -6.98
N SER A 315 -1.92 -14.04 -5.87
CA SER A 315 -2.63 -14.65 -4.74
C SER A 315 -2.78 -13.69 -3.57
N TYR A 316 -1.92 -12.68 -3.49
CA TYR A 316 -1.91 -11.72 -2.41
C TYR A 316 -1.50 -10.34 -2.90
N TYR A 317 -2.16 -9.31 -2.41
CA TYR A 317 -1.59 -7.97 -2.40
C TYR A 317 -2.16 -7.14 -1.26
N GLU A 318 -1.34 -6.24 -0.75
CA GLU A 318 -1.80 -5.12 0.06
C GLU A 318 -1.05 -3.86 -0.36
N ILE A 319 -1.78 -2.78 -0.58
CA ILE A 319 -1.23 -1.51 -1.04
C ILE A 319 -1.81 -0.39 -0.19
N TYR A 320 -0.90 0.39 0.38
CA TYR A 320 -1.17 1.52 1.26
C TYR A 320 -0.69 2.82 0.64
N VAL A 321 -1.35 3.90 1.02
CA VAL A 321 -0.94 5.27 0.71
C VAL A 321 -0.85 6.12 1.97
N MET A 322 0.01 7.13 1.93
CA MET A 322 0.18 8.13 2.98
C MET A 322 0.57 9.47 2.37
#